data_AF-A0A445GZ83-F1
#
_entry.id   AF-A0A445GZ83-F1
#
_cell.length_a   1.000
_cell.length_b   1.000
_cell.length_c   1.000
_cell.angle_alpha   90.00
_cell.angle_beta   90.00
_cell.angle_gamma   90.00
#
_symmetry.space_group_name_H-M   'P 1'
#
loop_
_entity.id
_entity.type
_entity.pdbx_description
1 polymer ?
#
loop_
_entity_poly.entity_id
_entity_poly.type
_entity_poly.pdbx_seq_one_letter_code
_entity_poly.pdbx_strand_id
1 'polypeptide(L)'
;MNINKMVACCPWRYSQKIFLQVVYPVGRKYMSAPSAARLKLVSSPELKAVFSIDDVKLPPWLDGMCLAEYLPNLEEYLGKQVLEAVSLIEVRRHFIEALSSPFGRPVEADAVFCRKATFLAASGVFTFLKQKKYRVTEMLGSNCKIWDLSSTLEVHLLIPTQFPKQQPAIMLQSSQHFNSQMAPMKSRVMSDYPWSPRWEPSLMAERICEFLADEALNFKRQCSEGQVQ
;
A
#
# COMPACT_ATOMS: atom_id res chain seq x y z
N MET A 1 -9.04 23.90 3.32
CA MET A 1 -7.78 23.17 2.95
C MET A 1 -7.71 22.87 1.44
N ASN A 2 -6.54 22.89 0.77
CA ASN A 2 -6.42 22.55 -0.66
C ASN A 2 -5.66 21.23 -0.92
N ILE A 3 -6.40 20.13 -1.00
CA ILE A 3 -5.85 18.78 -1.21
C ILE A 3 -5.05 18.67 -2.53
N ASN A 4 -5.45 19.44 -3.56
CA ASN A 4 -4.86 19.41 -4.91
C ASN A 4 -3.41 19.87 -5.00
N LYS A 5 -2.89 20.48 -3.93
CA LYS A 5 -1.51 20.97 -3.88
C LYS A 5 -0.65 20.24 -2.85
N MET A 6 -1.21 19.26 -2.14
CA MET A 6 -0.52 18.64 -0.99
C MET A 6 0.41 17.51 -1.39
N VAL A 7 0.18 16.88 -2.54
CA VAL A 7 1.03 15.80 -3.07
C VAL A 7 1.55 16.24 -4.43
N ALA A 8 2.87 16.24 -4.58
CA ALA A 8 3.53 16.61 -5.83
C ALA A 8 3.25 15.57 -6.93
N CYS A 9 3.18 16.03 -8.18
CA CYS A 9 3.01 15.17 -9.36
C CYS A 9 1.75 14.29 -9.35
N CYS A 10 0.71 14.68 -8.60
CA CYS A 10 -0.54 13.95 -8.54
C CYS A 10 -1.19 13.78 -9.92
N PRO A 11 -1.53 12.55 -10.34
CA PRO A 11 -2.13 12.27 -11.65
C PRO A 11 -3.64 12.55 -11.67
N TRP A 12 -4.09 13.54 -10.90
CA TRP A 12 -5.51 13.82 -10.71
C TRP A 12 -6.10 14.31 -12.02
N ARG A 13 -7.17 13.65 -12.47
CA ARG A 13 -7.87 14.09 -13.69
C ARG A 13 -8.76 15.29 -13.41
N TYR A 14 -9.27 15.35 -12.18
CA TYR A 14 -10.20 16.39 -11.73
C TYR A 14 -9.79 16.93 -10.36
N SER A 15 -10.33 18.10 -10.02
CA SER A 15 -10.12 18.65 -8.68
C SER A 15 -10.79 17.79 -7.62
N GLN A 16 -10.01 17.31 -6.65
CA GLN A 16 -10.53 16.45 -5.58
C GLN A 16 -11.17 17.30 -4.49
N LYS A 17 -12.34 16.82 -4.04
CA LYS A 17 -13.18 17.45 -3.02
C LYS A 17 -13.75 16.38 -2.08
N ILE A 18 -13.98 16.80 -0.84
CA ILE A 18 -14.73 16.07 0.19
C ILE A 18 -16.01 16.88 0.45
N PHE A 19 -17.14 16.20 0.41
CA PHE A 19 -18.46 16.77 0.66
C PHE A 19 -19.04 16.19 1.94
N LEU A 20 -19.63 17.05 2.77
CA LEU A 20 -20.47 16.63 3.89
C LEU A 20 -21.93 16.62 3.42
N GLN A 21 -22.55 15.44 3.44
CA GLN A 21 -23.98 15.28 3.24
C GLN A 21 -24.66 15.25 4.61
N VAL A 22 -25.59 16.18 4.81
CA VAL A 22 -26.39 16.30 6.03
C VAL A 22 -27.85 16.04 5.67
N VAL A 23 -28.48 15.05 6.30
CA VAL A 23 -29.89 14.71 6.09
C VAL A 23 -30.67 14.95 7.37
N TYR A 24 -31.55 15.95 7.34
CA TYR A 24 -32.45 16.26 8.45
C TYR A 24 -33.72 15.41 8.35
N PRO A 25 -34.03 14.56 9.34
CA PRO A 25 -35.28 13.83 9.35
C PRO A 25 -36.42 14.81 9.63
N VAL A 26 -37.36 14.93 8.69
CA VAL A 26 -38.56 15.76 8.89
C VAL A 26 -39.59 14.93 9.65
N GLY A 27 -39.80 15.25 10.92
CA GLY A 27 -40.83 14.62 11.75
C GLY A 27 -42.24 14.99 11.28
N ARG A 28 -43.17 14.03 11.30
CA ARG A 28 -44.62 14.35 11.30
C ARG A 28 -45.00 14.89 12.68
N LYS A 29 -46.01 15.76 12.75
CA LYS A 29 -46.47 16.55 13.93
C LYS A 29 -46.68 15.81 15.28
N TYR A 30 -46.47 14.50 15.35
CA TYR A 30 -46.71 13.66 16.54
C TYR A 30 -45.47 12.94 17.09
N MET A 31 -44.24 13.23 16.60
CA MET A 31 -43.02 12.68 17.20
C MET A 31 -42.50 13.58 18.32
N SER A 32 -42.27 13.01 19.50
CA SER A 32 -41.91 13.68 20.75
C SER A 32 -40.44 14.10 20.86
N ALA A 33 -39.57 13.72 19.92
CA ALA A 33 -38.20 14.19 19.85
C ALA A 33 -37.74 14.36 18.39
N PRO A 34 -37.10 15.48 18.01
CA PRO A 34 -36.45 15.61 16.72
C PRO A 34 -35.32 14.56 16.62
N SER A 35 -35.34 13.71 15.61
CA SER A 35 -34.25 12.77 15.36
C SER A 35 -33.00 13.56 14.92
N ALA A 36 -31.82 13.19 15.42
CA ALA A 36 -30.56 13.82 15.05
C ALA A 36 -30.31 13.78 13.53
N ALA A 37 -29.62 14.81 13.02
CA ALA A 37 -29.23 14.88 11.62
C ALA A 37 -28.29 13.72 11.25
N ARG A 38 -28.52 13.09 10.10
CA ARG A 38 -27.65 12.01 9.61
C ARG A 38 -26.53 12.62 8.79
N LEU A 39 -25.30 12.35 9.17
CA LEU A 39 -24.09 12.86 8.53
C LEU A 39 -23.41 11.77 7.71
N LYS A 40 -22.94 12.12 6.51
CA LYS A 40 -22.15 11.23 5.66
C LYS A 40 -21.10 12.02 4.89
N LEU A 41 -19.89 11.50 4.81
CA LEU A 41 -18.87 12.05 3.91
C LEU A 41 -18.99 11.38 2.54
N VAL A 42 -18.77 12.18 1.50
CA VAL A 42 -18.67 11.73 0.12
C VAL A 42 -17.41 12.34 -0.47
N SER A 43 -16.57 11.53 -1.09
CA SER A 43 -15.33 11.99 -1.72
C SER A 43 -15.32 11.65 -3.21
N SER A 44 -14.44 12.36 -3.90
CA SER A 44 -14.05 12.04 -5.26
C SER A 44 -13.27 10.71 -5.28
N PRO A 45 -13.44 9.87 -6.32
CA PRO A 45 -12.95 8.50 -6.31
C PRO A 45 -11.41 8.40 -6.29
N GLU A 46 -10.72 9.36 -6.93
CA GLU A 46 -9.26 9.37 -6.99
C GLU A 46 -8.64 9.72 -5.62
N LEU A 47 -9.36 10.44 -4.76
CA LEU A 47 -8.92 10.76 -3.39
C LEU A 47 -8.69 9.52 -2.55
N LYS A 48 -9.43 8.42 -2.80
CA LYS A 48 -9.25 7.14 -2.12
C LYS A 48 -7.84 6.56 -2.30
N ALA A 49 -7.08 7.04 -3.30
CA ALA A 49 -5.68 6.65 -3.47
C ALA A 49 -4.76 7.17 -2.36
N VAL A 50 -5.12 8.30 -1.74
CA VAL A 50 -4.35 8.94 -0.65
C VAL A 50 -5.04 8.74 0.69
N PHE A 51 -6.35 8.97 0.73
CA PHE A 51 -7.13 9.05 1.94
C PHE A 51 -8.51 8.43 1.74
N SER A 52 -8.79 7.35 2.46
CA SER A 52 -10.11 6.72 2.46
C SER A 52 -11.03 7.40 3.47
N ILE A 53 -12.15 7.96 2.98
CA ILE A 53 -13.18 8.53 3.85
C ILE A 53 -13.95 7.47 4.65
N ASP A 54 -13.91 6.21 4.20
CA ASP A 54 -14.66 5.11 4.81
C ASP A 54 -14.15 4.80 6.23
N ASP A 55 -12.90 5.15 6.52
CA ASP A 55 -12.25 4.97 7.83
C ASP A 55 -12.47 6.16 8.79
N VAL A 56 -13.09 7.25 8.32
CA VAL A 56 -13.25 8.48 9.10
C VAL A 56 -14.44 8.37 10.02
N LYS A 57 -14.17 8.41 11.33
CA LYS A 57 -15.21 8.53 12.35
C LYS A 57 -15.64 9.98 12.46
N LEU A 58 -16.88 10.27 12.06
CA LEU A 58 -17.45 11.60 12.18
C LEU A 58 -17.68 11.96 13.66
N PRO A 59 -17.32 13.19 14.09
CA PRO A 59 -17.71 13.69 15.40
C PRO A 59 -19.23 13.62 15.59
N PRO A 60 -19.73 13.25 16.79
CA PRO A 60 -21.15 13.12 17.04
C PRO A 60 -21.87 14.46 16.92
N TRP A 61 -23.09 14.44 16.39
CA TRP A 61 -23.98 15.61 16.40
C TRP A 61 -24.67 15.68 17.77
N LEU A 62 -24.42 16.75 18.52
CA LEU A 62 -25.04 16.97 19.83
C LEU A 62 -26.38 17.68 19.69
N ASP A 63 -27.29 17.46 20.66
CA ASP A 63 -28.58 18.13 20.67
C ASP A 63 -28.40 19.65 20.85
N GLY A 64 -29.14 20.44 20.09
CA GLY A 64 -28.97 21.90 20.02
C GLY A 64 -27.75 22.41 19.23
N MET A 65 -26.86 21.54 18.77
CA MET A 65 -25.69 21.95 17.98
C MET A 65 -26.11 22.44 16.58
N CYS A 66 -25.57 23.59 16.16
CA CYS A 66 -25.82 24.11 14.83
C CYS A 66 -24.72 23.71 13.83
N LEU A 67 -25.06 23.73 12.52
CA LEU A 67 -24.09 23.39 11.47
C LEU A 67 -22.89 24.36 11.46
N ALA A 68 -23.11 25.63 11.81
CA ALA A 68 -22.05 26.64 11.87
C ALA A 68 -21.02 26.36 12.97
N GLU A 69 -21.41 25.71 14.08
CA GLU A 69 -20.50 25.25 15.13
C GLU A 69 -19.80 23.93 14.76
N TYR A 70 -20.49 23.05 14.03
CA TYR A 70 -19.95 21.74 13.66
C TYR A 70 -18.90 21.82 12.55
N LEU A 71 -19.16 22.63 11.50
CA LEU A 71 -18.33 22.66 10.30
C LEU A 71 -16.87 23.04 10.53
N PRO A 72 -16.53 24.09 11.32
CA PRO A 72 -15.13 24.46 11.56
C PRO A 72 -14.34 23.32 12.23
N ASN A 73 -14.95 22.67 13.23
CA ASN A 73 -14.35 21.55 13.94
C ASN A 73 -14.13 20.34 13.02
N LEU A 74 -15.12 20.04 12.16
CA LEU A 74 -14.99 18.98 11.17
C LEU A 74 -13.90 19.30 10.14
N GLU A 75 -13.83 20.53 9.64
CA GLU A 75 -12.80 20.93 8.66
C GLU A 75 -11.41 20.80 9.27
N GLU A 76 -11.19 21.26 10.50
CA GLU A 76 -9.90 21.12 11.19
C GLU A 76 -9.55 19.64 11.41
N TYR A 77 -10.51 18.83 11.86
CA TYR A 77 -10.32 17.40 12.07
C TYR A 77 -9.95 16.67 10.77
N LEU A 78 -10.73 16.86 9.70
CA LEU A 78 -10.45 16.30 8.39
C LEU A 78 -9.11 16.80 7.84
N GLY A 79 -8.78 18.07 8.08
CA GLY A 79 -7.51 18.64 7.66
C GLY A 79 -6.31 17.93 8.29
N LYS A 80 -6.37 17.67 9.60
CA LYS A 80 -5.35 16.90 10.32
C LYS A 80 -5.22 15.47 9.77
N GLN A 81 -6.35 14.79 9.55
CA GLN A 81 -6.34 13.42 9.03
C GLN A 81 -5.75 13.30 7.62
N VAL A 82 -6.05 14.25 6.75
CA VAL A 82 -5.48 14.26 5.39
C VAL A 82 -3.99 14.62 5.43
N LEU A 83 -3.57 15.55 6.29
CA LEU A 83 -2.15 15.85 6.49
C LEU A 83 -1.37 14.64 6.98
N GLU A 84 -1.91 13.87 7.94
CA GLU A 84 -1.34 12.59 8.38
C GLU A 84 -1.27 11.61 7.19
N ALA A 85 -2.34 11.44 6.42
CA ALA A 85 -2.34 10.54 5.28
C ALA A 85 -1.30 10.90 4.20
N VAL A 86 -1.07 12.20 3.98
CA VAL A 86 -0.01 12.68 3.08
C VAL A 86 1.38 12.40 3.64
N SER A 87 1.60 12.57 4.95
CA SER A 87 2.90 12.24 5.56
C SER A 87 3.20 10.73 5.50
N LEU A 88 2.18 9.86 5.48
CA LEU A 88 2.37 8.42 5.28
C LEU A 88 2.93 8.06 3.89
N ILE A 89 2.82 8.91 2.87
CA ILE A 89 3.48 8.69 1.57
C ILE A 89 5.00 8.60 1.77
N GLU A 90 5.55 9.50 2.57
CA GLU A 90 6.98 9.50 2.90
C GLU A 90 7.37 8.24 3.65
N VAL A 91 6.55 7.79 4.59
CA VAL A 91 6.82 6.55 5.35
C VAL A 91 6.85 5.34 4.41
N ARG A 92 5.94 5.26 3.42
CA ARG A 92 5.96 4.22 2.38
C ARG A 92 7.19 4.31 1.49
N ARG A 93 7.61 5.52 1.11
CA ARG A 93 8.82 5.77 0.32
C ARG A 93 10.08 5.23 1.01
N HIS A 94 10.27 5.59 2.28
CA HIS A 94 11.39 5.10 3.08
C HIS A 94 11.38 3.57 3.23
N PHE A 95 10.20 2.95 3.30
CA PHE A 95 10.07 1.50 3.30
C PHE A 95 10.49 0.85 1.98
N ILE A 96 10.09 1.39 0.83
CA ILE A 96 10.54 0.92 -0.50
C ILE A 96 12.07 1.08 -0.65
N GLU A 97 12.62 2.19 -0.17
CA GLU A 97 14.06 2.42 -0.15
C GLU A 97 14.77 1.39 0.74
N ALA A 98 14.22 1.07 1.91
CA ALA A 98 14.79 0.05 2.82
C ALA A 98 14.77 -1.36 2.21
N LEU A 99 13.73 -1.71 1.45
CA LEU A 99 13.64 -2.96 0.68
C LEU A 99 14.73 -3.08 -0.39
N SER A 100 15.34 -1.97 -0.79
CA SER A 100 16.44 -2.00 -1.76
C SER A 100 17.71 -2.64 -1.22
N SER A 101 17.87 -2.73 0.11
CA SER A 101 19.00 -3.41 0.74
C SER A 101 18.94 -4.95 0.53
N PRO A 102 17.83 -5.65 0.85
CA PRO A 102 17.72 -7.09 0.58
C PRO A 102 17.42 -7.44 -0.88
N PHE A 103 16.61 -6.65 -1.61
CA PHE A 103 16.13 -7.02 -2.96
C PHE A 103 16.84 -6.28 -4.11
N GLY A 104 17.68 -5.29 -3.84
CA GLY A 104 18.19 -4.40 -4.87
C GLY A 104 17.12 -3.42 -5.37
N ARG A 105 17.36 -2.78 -6.52
CA ARG A 105 16.46 -1.73 -7.02
C ARG A 105 15.12 -2.30 -7.49
N PRO A 106 13.99 -1.61 -7.22
CA PRO A 106 12.70 -2.02 -7.75
C PRO A 106 12.69 -1.93 -9.29
N VAL A 107 12.02 -2.90 -9.92
CA VAL A 107 11.77 -2.94 -11.36
C VAL A 107 10.65 -1.95 -11.73
N GLU A 108 9.60 -1.92 -10.91
CA GLU A 108 8.46 -1.02 -11.03
C GLU A 108 8.13 -0.49 -9.64
N ALA A 109 7.89 0.82 -9.50
CA ALA A 109 7.39 1.39 -8.25
C ALA A 109 6.44 2.56 -8.55
N ASP A 110 5.40 2.68 -7.74
CA ASP A 110 4.51 3.84 -7.75
C ASP A 110 5.27 5.07 -7.23
N ALA A 111 5.61 5.98 -8.15
CA ALA A 111 6.39 7.17 -7.86
C ALA A 111 5.63 8.25 -7.09
N VAL A 112 4.29 8.20 -7.04
CA VAL A 112 3.47 9.26 -6.46
C VAL A 112 2.95 8.89 -5.07
N PHE A 113 2.31 7.73 -4.94
CA PHE A 113 1.69 7.32 -3.67
C PHE A 113 2.44 6.20 -2.96
N CYS A 114 3.44 5.61 -3.61
CA CYS A 114 4.24 4.51 -3.08
C CYS A 114 3.38 3.33 -2.61
N ARG A 115 2.29 3.01 -3.33
CA ARG A 115 1.36 1.93 -2.97
C ARG A 115 1.67 0.60 -3.62
N LYS A 116 2.58 0.58 -4.59
CA LYS A 116 3.01 -0.65 -5.26
C LYS A 116 4.51 -0.57 -5.51
N ALA A 117 5.21 -1.68 -5.27
CA ALA A 117 6.58 -1.87 -5.69
C ALA A 117 6.79 -3.32 -6.13
N THR A 118 7.56 -3.52 -7.19
CA THR A 118 7.88 -4.83 -7.76
C THR A 118 9.38 -5.00 -7.79
N PHE A 119 9.87 -6.10 -7.23
CA PHE A 119 11.29 -6.44 -7.19
C PHE A 119 11.54 -7.75 -7.93
N LEU A 120 12.74 -7.88 -8.51
CA LEU A 120 13.20 -9.15 -9.07
C LEU A 120 13.98 -9.92 -8.00
N ALA A 121 13.60 -11.15 -7.75
CA ALA A 121 14.29 -12.06 -6.84
C ALA A 121 14.64 -13.36 -7.57
N ALA A 122 15.73 -14.01 -7.16
CA ALA A 122 16.13 -15.31 -7.67
C ALA A 122 16.19 -16.33 -6.52
N SER A 123 15.59 -17.51 -6.71
CA SER A 123 15.57 -18.59 -5.73
C SER A 123 16.46 -19.75 -6.21
N GLY A 124 17.70 -19.85 -5.70
CA GLY A 124 18.66 -20.88 -6.14
C GLY A 124 20.05 -20.73 -5.50
N VAL A 125 20.98 -21.62 -5.86
CA VAL A 125 22.32 -21.80 -5.21
C VAL A 125 23.30 -20.63 -5.46
N PHE A 126 22.86 -19.53 -6.07
CA PHE A 126 23.69 -18.33 -6.15
C PHE A 126 23.51 -17.47 -4.91
N THR A 127 24.31 -17.76 -3.89
CA THR A 127 24.59 -16.84 -2.78
C THR A 127 25.17 -15.55 -3.33
N PHE A 128 24.41 -14.46 -3.31
CA PHE A 128 24.97 -13.13 -3.30
C PHE A 128 24.89 -12.55 -1.89
N LEU A 129 26.08 -12.18 -1.41
CA LEU A 129 26.42 -11.75 -0.07
C LEU A 129 25.45 -10.71 0.50
N LYS A 130 25.13 -10.88 1.80
CA LYS A 130 24.72 -9.79 2.69
C LYS A 130 25.57 -8.55 2.39
N GLN A 131 24.98 -7.48 1.86
CA GLN A 131 25.61 -6.16 1.88
C GLN A 131 25.55 -5.59 3.30
N LYS A 132 26.36 -6.13 4.21
CA LYS A 132 26.94 -5.30 5.27
C LYS A 132 28.31 -4.86 4.79
N LYS A 133 28.36 -3.61 4.31
CA LYS A 133 29.56 -2.80 4.08
C LYS A 133 30.48 -3.36 2.99
N TYR A 134 30.57 -2.71 1.83
CA TYR A 134 31.77 -2.43 1.04
C TYR A 134 31.36 -2.08 -0.41
N ARG A 135 31.66 -0.83 -0.76
CA ARG A 135 32.03 -0.31 -2.10
C ARG A 135 31.05 -0.51 -3.27
N VAL A 136 30.47 0.62 -3.67
CA VAL A 136 29.88 0.88 -4.99
C VAL A 136 30.93 0.71 -6.09
N THR A 137 30.63 -0.15 -7.07
CA THR A 137 31.19 -0.30 -8.45
C THR A 137 30.47 -1.56 -8.95
N GLU A 138 29.79 -1.69 -10.09
CA GLU A 138 29.68 -1.01 -11.38
C GLU A 138 28.35 -1.57 -11.98
N MET A 139 27.45 -0.75 -12.52
CA MET A 139 27.31 -0.55 -13.98
C MET A 139 27.58 -1.81 -14.80
N LEU A 140 26.53 -2.33 -15.47
CA LEU A 140 26.58 -3.18 -16.68
C LEU A 140 28.00 -3.50 -17.18
N GLY A 141 28.55 -4.67 -16.82
CA GLY A 141 29.86 -5.05 -17.32
C GLY A 141 30.43 -6.34 -16.73
N SER A 142 30.53 -7.35 -17.58
CA SER A 142 31.64 -8.33 -17.54
C SER A 142 31.68 -9.32 -16.36
N ASN A 143 30.65 -10.16 -16.26
CA ASN A 143 30.73 -11.62 -15.97
C ASN A 143 29.34 -12.16 -15.61
N CYS A 144 28.32 -11.83 -16.41
CA CYS A 144 27.04 -12.55 -16.39
C CYS A 144 27.27 -13.95 -16.96
N LYS A 145 27.76 -14.87 -16.13
CA LYS A 145 27.46 -16.29 -16.35
C LYS A 145 25.95 -16.39 -16.24
N ILE A 146 25.35 -16.73 -17.38
CA ILE A 146 23.93 -16.97 -17.63
C ILE A 146 23.27 -17.36 -16.31
N TRP A 147 22.43 -16.46 -15.80
CA TRP A 147 21.49 -16.76 -14.73
C TRP A 147 20.91 -18.13 -15.03
N ASP A 148 20.92 -19.06 -14.08
CA ASP A 148 20.03 -20.20 -14.22
C ASP A 148 18.61 -19.60 -14.16
N LEU A 149 18.12 -19.25 -15.35
CA LEU A 149 16.89 -18.50 -15.56
C LEU A 149 15.73 -19.26 -14.91
N SER A 150 15.85 -20.59 -14.72
CA SER A 150 14.87 -21.52 -14.17
C SER A 150 14.16 -21.08 -12.89
N SER A 151 14.67 -20.09 -12.14
CA SER A 151 14.13 -19.71 -10.83
C SER A 151 14.08 -18.20 -10.55
N THR A 152 13.91 -17.35 -11.57
CA THR A 152 13.61 -15.92 -11.37
C THR A 152 12.13 -15.71 -11.02
N LEU A 153 11.88 -14.90 -10.00
CA LEU A 153 10.55 -14.57 -9.46
C LEU A 153 10.41 -13.04 -9.37
N GLU A 154 9.21 -12.55 -9.60
CA GLU A 154 8.85 -11.17 -9.28
C GLU A 154 8.12 -11.13 -7.93
N VAL A 155 8.57 -10.24 -7.05
CA VAL A 155 7.94 -9.98 -5.76
C VAL A 155 7.14 -8.68 -5.88
N HIS A 156 5.82 -8.81 -5.92
CA HIS A 156 4.87 -7.70 -5.98
C HIS A 156 4.43 -7.34 -4.56
N LEU A 157 4.73 -6.11 -4.13
CA LEU A 157 4.31 -5.53 -2.86
C LEU A 157 3.15 -4.56 -3.08
N LEU A 158 2.05 -4.78 -2.36
CA LEU A 158 0.89 -3.90 -2.30
C LEU A 158 0.88 -3.21 -0.93
N ILE A 159 1.14 -1.91 -0.91
CA ILE A 159 1.31 -1.14 0.33
C ILE A 159 0.02 -0.34 0.59
N PRO A 160 -0.69 -0.59 1.72
CA PRO A 160 -1.96 0.05 2.01
C PRO A 160 -1.80 1.53 2.37
N THR A 161 -2.89 2.30 2.27
CA THR A 161 -2.91 3.73 2.64
C THR A 161 -2.66 3.95 4.13
N GLN A 162 -3.01 2.98 4.98
CA GLN A 162 -2.84 2.99 6.43
C GLN A 162 -1.48 2.42 6.89
N PHE A 163 -0.55 2.16 5.96
CA PHE A 163 0.81 1.76 6.30
C PHE A 163 1.47 2.79 7.24
N PRO A 164 2.17 2.39 8.32
CA PRO A 164 2.57 1.02 8.69
C PRO A 164 1.58 0.30 9.63
N LYS A 165 0.47 0.95 10.04
CA LYS A 165 -0.55 0.36 10.93
C LYS A 165 -1.15 -0.89 10.30
N GLN A 166 -1.40 -0.84 8.99
CA GLN A 166 -1.73 -2.01 8.19
C GLN A 166 -0.49 -2.49 7.43
N GLN A 167 -0.22 -3.79 7.50
CA GLN A 167 0.93 -4.40 6.83
C GLN A 167 0.74 -4.50 5.31
N PRO A 168 1.82 -4.49 4.53
CA PRO A 168 1.74 -4.71 3.09
C PRO A 168 1.30 -6.13 2.77
N ALA A 169 0.74 -6.30 1.57
CA ALA A 169 0.45 -7.61 1.02
C ALA A 169 1.50 -7.98 -0.04
N ILE A 170 1.85 -9.25 -0.10
CA ILE A 170 2.93 -9.75 -0.96
C ILE A 170 2.36 -10.76 -1.95
N MET A 171 2.81 -10.74 -3.20
CA MET A 171 2.49 -11.75 -4.21
C MET A 171 3.75 -12.10 -4.99
N LEU A 172 4.00 -13.39 -5.15
CA LEU A 172 5.06 -13.91 -6.01
C LEU A 172 4.49 -14.21 -7.40
N GLN A 173 5.23 -13.88 -8.44
CA GLN A 173 4.90 -14.22 -9.82
C GLN A 173 6.10 -14.90 -10.48
N SER A 174 5.86 -16.00 -11.19
CA SER A 174 6.90 -16.64 -12.00
C SER A 174 7.03 -15.93 -13.33
N SER A 175 8.27 -15.74 -13.81
CA SER A 175 8.53 -15.24 -15.16
C SER A 175 8.54 -16.35 -16.23
N GLN A 176 8.40 -17.62 -15.83
CA GLN A 176 8.61 -18.77 -16.72
C GLN A 176 7.48 -19.78 -16.73
N HIS A 177 6.74 -19.87 -15.62
CA HIS A 177 5.63 -20.79 -15.53
C HIS A 177 4.35 -20.04 -15.88
N PHE A 178 3.62 -20.58 -16.86
CA PHE A 178 2.33 -20.08 -17.29
C PHE A 178 1.26 -21.13 -16.99
N ASN A 179 0.07 -20.69 -16.62
CA ASN A 179 -1.07 -21.58 -16.46
C ASN A 179 -1.68 -21.95 -17.83
N SER A 180 -2.68 -22.83 -17.82
CA SER A 180 -3.41 -23.27 -19.03
C SER A 180 -4.09 -22.14 -19.81
N GLN A 181 -4.28 -20.96 -19.20
CA GLN A 181 -4.83 -19.76 -19.82
C GLN A 181 -3.75 -18.83 -20.38
N MET A 182 -2.49 -19.28 -20.46
CA MET A 182 -1.31 -18.48 -20.84
C MET A 182 -1.07 -17.24 -19.98
N ALA A 183 -1.56 -17.23 -18.74
CA ALA A 183 -1.24 -16.19 -17.76
C ALA A 183 -0.05 -16.64 -16.89
N PRO A 184 0.86 -15.72 -16.50
CA PRO A 184 1.94 -16.05 -15.58
C PRO A 184 1.39 -16.64 -14.27
N MET A 185 2.00 -17.71 -13.79
CA MET A 185 1.63 -18.31 -12.51
C MET A 185 1.95 -17.32 -11.38
N LYS A 186 1.00 -17.18 -10.45
CA LYS A 186 1.07 -16.26 -9.32
C LYS A 186 0.75 -17.02 -8.03
N SER A 187 1.40 -16.63 -6.94
CA SER A 187 1.03 -17.10 -5.61
C SER A 187 -0.29 -16.46 -5.18
N ARG A 188 -0.87 -16.98 -4.09
CA ARG A 188 -1.87 -16.25 -3.32
C ARG A 188 -1.30 -14.91 -2.84
N VAL A 189 -2.18 -13.94 -2.60
CA VAL A 189 -1.79 -12.72 -1.89
C VAL A 189 -1.57 -13.06 -0.42
N MET A 190 -0.40 -12.72 0.08
CA MET A 190 0.10 -13.10 1.39
C MET A 190 0.12 -11.90 2.31
N SER A 191 -0.44 -12.07 3.50
CA SER A 191 -0.48 -11.06 4.55
C SER A 191 -0.55 -11.77 5.91
N ASP A 192 0.15 -12.89 6.06
CA ASP A 192 0.16 -13.76 7.23
C ASP A 192 1.59 -13.94 7.78
N TYR A 193 2.45 -12.95 7.56
CA TYR A 193 3.83 -12.92 8.05
C TYR A 193 4.00 -11.99 9.27
N PRO A 194 5.06 -12.18 10.08
CA PRO A 194 5.29 -11.35 11.27
C PRO A 194 5.41 -9.87 10.92
N TRP A 195 4.62 -9.03 11.60
CA TRP A 195 4.60 -7.59 11.40
C TRP A 195 4.46 -6.81 12.70
N SER A 196 5.11 -5.66 12.76
CA SER A 196 4.86 -4.65 13.79
C SER A 196 4.93 -3.27 13.16
N PRO A 197 3.88 -2.44 13.29
CA PRO A 197 3.90 -1.04 12.84
C PRO A 197 4.99 -0.19 13.50
N ARG A 198 5.57 -0.68 14.59
CA ARG A 198 6.61 0.00 15.38
C ARG A 198 8.03 -0.31 14.93
N TRP A 199 8.21 -1.23 13.97
CA TRP A 199 9.54 -1.57 13.48
C TRP A 199 10.10 -0.48 12.58
N GLU A 200 11.42 -0.35 12.59
CA GLU A 200 12.11 0.47 11.60
C GLU A 200 11.96 -0.14 10.20
N PRO A 201 11.92 0.68 9.13
CA PRO A 201 11.75 0.20 7.76
C PRO A 201 12.77 -0.87 7.34
N SER A 202 14.01 -0.77 7.82
CA SER A 202 15.07 -1.75 7.57
C SER A 202 14.77 -3.12 8.18
N LEU A 203 14.24 -3.14 9.41
CA LEU A 203 13.84 -4.39 10.08
C LEU A 203 12.60 -4.99 9.41
N MET A 204 11.63 -4.17 9.00
CA MET A 204 10.48 -4.63 8.22
C MET A 204 10.93 -5.34 6.93
N ALA A 205 11.89 -4.74 6.22
CA ALA A 205 12.46 -5.31 5.00
C ALA A 205 13.20 -6.63 5.25
N GLU A 206 14.00 -6.72 6.32
CA GLU A 206 14.70 -7.96 6.71
C GLU A 206 13.71 -9.09 7.00
N ARG A 207 12.65 -8.83 7.77
CA ARG A 207 11.62 -9.83 8.09
C ARG A 207 10.85 -10.32 6.87
N ILE A 208 10.55 -9.42 5.94
CA ILE A 208 9.92 -9.79 4.67
C ILE A 208 10.86 -10.69 3.85
N CYS A 209 12.16 -10.37 3.81
CA CYS A 209 13.14 -11.19 3.12
C CYS A 209 13.29 -12.58 3.73
N GLU A 210 13.29 -12.69 5.07
CA GLU A 210 13.31 -13.98 5.78
C GLU A 210 12.09 -14.83 5.42
N PHE A 211 10.89 -14.25 5.49
CA PHE A 211 9.65 -14.92 5.13
C PHE A 211 9.63 -15.40 3.67
N LEU A 212 10.11 -14.54 2.75
CA LEU A 212 10.13 -14.86 1.33
C LEU A 212 11.13 -15.93 0.94
N ALA A 213 12.20 -16.14 1.72
CA ALA A 213 13.16 -17.20 1.45
C ALA A 213 12.50 -18.59 1.48
N ASP A 214 11.65 -18.84 2.47
CA ASP A 214 10.92 -20.10 2.61
C ASP A 214 9.76 -20.19 1.60
N GLU A 215 9.02 -19.09 1.42
CA GLU A 215 7.85 -19.05 0.56
C GLU A 215 8.19 -19.13 -0.94
N ALA A 216 9.35 -18.61 -1.36
CA ALA A 216 9.82 -18.79 -2.73
C ALA A 216 10.06 -20.26 -3.09
N LEU A 217 10.56 -21.07 -2.14
CA LEU A 217 10.76 -22.51 -2.34
C LEU A 217 9.42 -23.25 -2.42
N ASN A 218 8.44 -22.86 -1.60
CA ASN A 218 7.09 -23.40 -1.65
C ASN A 218 6.43 -23.08 -3.01
N PHE A 219 6.52 -21.83 -3.44
CA PHE A 219 5.95 -21.38 -4.70
C PHE A 219 6.61 -22.07 -5.90
N LYS A 220 7.93 -22.27 -5.88
CA LYS A 220 8.64 -23.01 -6.93
C LYS A 220 8.13 -24.45 -7.08
N ARG A 221 7.90 -25.15 -5.96
CA ARG A 221 7.31 -26.50 -5.96
C ARG A 221 5.92 -26.50 -6.59
N GLN A 222 5.06 -25.56 -6.18
CA GLN A 222 3.72 -25.41 -6.75
C GLN A 222 3.74 -25.14 -8.26
N CYS A 223 4.68 -24.32 -8.75
CA CYS A 223 4.85 -24.05 -10.18
C CYS A 223 5.26 -25.30 -10.96
N SER A 224 6.11 -26.14 -10.36
CA SER A 224 6.59 -27.37 -10.99
C SER A 224 5.51 -28.45 -11.04
N GLU A 225 4.70 -28.57 -9.98
CA GLU A 225 3.57 -29.51 -9.90
C GLU A 225 2.42 -29.10 -10.81
N GLY A 226 2.16 -27.79 -10.96
CA GLY A 226 1.12 -27.25 -11.85
C GLY A 226 1.39 -27.43 -13.35
N GLN A 227 2.59 -27.84 -13.75
CA GLN A 227 2.93 -28.18 -15.14
C GLN A 227 2.47 -29.60 -15.54
N VAL A 228 2.06 -30.44 -14.58
CA VAL A 228 1.80 -31.89 -14.80
C VAL A 228 0.31 -32.19 -15.06
N GLN A 229 -0.55 -31.18 -15.24
CA GLN A 229 -1.98 -31.35 -15.54
C GLN A 229 -2.39 -30.81 -16.91
#